data_AF-A0A559MKH7-F1
#
_entry.id   AF-A0A559MKH7-F1
#
_cell.length_a   1.000
_cell.length_b   1.000
_cell.length_c   1.000
_cell.angle_alpha   90.00
_cell.angle_beta   90.00
_cell.angle_gamma   90.00
#
_symmetry.space_group_name_H-M   'P 1'
#
loop_
_entity.id
_entity.type
_entity.pdbx_description
1 polymer ?
#
loop_
_entity_poly.entity_id
_entity_poly.type
_entity_poly.pdbx_seq_one_letter_code
_entity_poly.pdbx_strand_id
1 'polypeptide(L)'
;MTKLALPKGPSIFIDFASTDSAREVGSRIRECLPKPCEERMPEFYLGDQASFPDALKDAVAFSRSALDNPGHFSTAQRVPLKEVANIPNQSQLTTVIDWTSPTSVSVKIPPADSANLFFQNKTYLLVGLTRDLGQSLCQWMLTKGAKYVVIASRNPQINPTWLEGLASRGAIVKVMSMQELHRSAFGFEGL
;
A
#
# COMPACT_ATOMS: atom_id res chain seq x y z
N MET A 1 -21.92 -35.74 6.25
CA MET A 1 -21.33 -36.24 4.99
C MET A 1 -20.03 -35.53 4.58
N THR A 2 -19.77 -34.28 5.02
CA THR A 2 -18.55 -33.50 4.69
C THR A 2 -17.23 -34.10 5.19
N LYS A 3 -17.19 -34.67 6.40
CA LYS A 3 -15.97 -35.25 6.99
C LYS A 3 -15.33 -36.39 6.19
N LEU A 4 -16.10 -37.12 5.37
CA LEU A 4 -15.61 -38.28 4.62
C LEU A 4 -14.88 -37.88 3.32
N ALA A 5 -15.07 -36.65 2.85
CA ALA A 5 -14.51 -36.16 1.59
C ALA A 5 -13.27 -35.25 1.77
N LEU A 6 -12.96 -34.83 3.00
CA LEU A 6 -11.81 -33.98 3.28
C LEU A 6 -10.51 -34.80 3.32
N PRO A 7 -9.39 -34.26 2.80
CA PRO A 7 -8.09 -34.89 2.94
C PRO A 7 -7.71 -35.02 4.42
N LYS A 8 -6.87 -36.02 4.74
CA LYS A 8 -6.43 -36.23 6.11
C LYS A 8 -5.41 -35.16 6.50
N GLY A 9 -5.71 -34.42 7.57
CA GLY A 9 -4.76 -33.50 8.21
C GLY A 9 -4.43 -32.24 7.41
N PRO A 10 -5.41 -31.45 6.90
CA PRO A 10 -5.11 -30.17 6.30
C PRO A 10 -4.41 -29.26 7.32
N SER A 11 -3.33 -28.60 6.90
CA SER A 11 -2.59 -27.63 7.72
C SER A 11 -3.12 -26.21 7.56
N ILE A 12 -3.74 -25.89 6.43
CA ILE A 12 -4.29 -24.57 6.12
C ILE A 12 -5.67 -24.75 5.46
N PHE A 13 -6.62 -23.91 5.86
CA PHE A 13 -7.91 -23.76 5.22
C PHE A 13 -8.12 -22.31 4.79
N ILE A 14 -8.53 -22.10 3.54
CA ILE A 14 -8.83 -20.78 2.97
C ILE A 14 -10.21 -20.85 2.34
N ASP A 15 -11.13 -20.00 2.81
CA ASP A 15 -12.51 -19.99 2.37
C ASP A 15 -12.76 -18.85 1.38
N PHE A 16 -12.73 -19.15 0.08
CA PHE A 16 -13.02 -18.19 -1.00
C PHE A 16 -14.52 -18.13 -1.37
N ALA A 17 -15.42 -18.61 -0.50
CA ALA A 17 -16.85 -18.63 -0.78
C ALA A 17 -17.44 -17.23 -1.00
N SER A 18 -18.02 -17.01 -2.18
CA SER A 18 -18.64 -15.75 -2.59
C SER A 18 -20.17 -15.73 -2.46
N THR A 19 -20.82 -16.89 -2.26
CA THR A 19 -22.28 -17.02 -2.11
C THR A 19 -22.63 -17.55 -0.71
N ASP A 20 -23.84 -17.23 -0.23
CA ASP A 20 -24.29 -17.68 1.10
C ASP A 20 -24.34 -19.20 1.21
N SER A 21 -24.78 -19.90 0.16
CA SER A 21 -24.77 -21.37 0.10
C SER A 21 -23.35 -21.96 0.18
N ALA A 22 -22.35 -21.33 -0.44
CA ALA A 22 -20.97 -21.76 -0.36
C ALA A 22 -20.37 -21.48 1.03
N ARG A 23 -20.76 -20.38 1.69
CA ARG A 23 -20.33 -20.04 3.05
C ARG A 23 -20.84 -21.05 4.08
N GLU A 24 -22.07 -21.55 3.92
CA GLU A 24 -22.58 -22.64 4.76
C GLU A 24 -21.74 -23.92 4.64
N VAL A 25 -21.28 -24.24 3.42
CA VAL A 25 -20.35 -25.37 3.20
C VAL A 25 -19.02 -25.10 3.89
N GLY A 26 -18.46 -23.90 3.76
CA GLY A 26 -17.25 -23.49 4.47
C GLY A 26 -17.39 -23.64 5.99
N SER A 27 -18.53 -23.25 6.57
CA SER A 27 -18.83 -23.45 8.00
C SER A 27 -18.78 -24.93 8.41
N ARG A 28 -19.41 -25.81 7.63
CA ARG A 28 -19.39 -27.27 7.88
C ARG A 28 -18.00 -27.88 7.70
N ILE A 29 -17.17 -27.32 6.81
CA ILE A 29 -15.77 -27.73 6.65
C ILE A 29 -14.97 -27.35 7.89
N ARG A 30 -15.12 -26.12 8.41
CA ARG A 30 -14.45 -25.64 9.63
C ARG A 30 -14.68 -26.57 10.82
N GLU A 31 -15.91 -27.04 11.01
CA GLU A 31 -16.27 -27.99 12.07
C GLU A 31 -15.53 -29.35 11.95
N CYS A 32 -15.06 -29.69 10.76
CA CYS A 32 -14.35 -30.93 10.48
C CYS A 32 -12.82 -30.79 10.50
N LEU A 33 -12.28 -29.57 10.62
CA LEU A 33 -10.84 -29.32 10.56
C LEU A 33 -10.12 -29.84 11.82
N PRO A 34 -8.89 -30.36 11.68
CA PRO A 34 -8.08 -30.74 12.83
C PRO A 34 -7.59 -29.48 13.56
N LYS A 35 -7.39 -29.57 14.88
CA LYS A 35 -6.90 -28.46 15.72
C LYS A 35 -5.66 -27.70 15.18
N PRO A 36 -4.64 -28.34 14.59
CA PRO A 36 -3.48 -27.62 14.03
C PRO A 36 -3.75 -26.93 12.69
N CYS A 37 -4.96 -27.02 12.12
CA CYS A 37 -5.28 -26.37 10.86
C CYS A 37 -5.42 -24.86 11.08
N GLU A 38 -4.59 -24.09 10.37
CA GLU A 38 -4.66 -22.63 10.35
C GLU A 38 -5.75 -22.17 9.38
N GLU A 39 -6.70 -21.36 9.86
CA GLU A 39 -7.63 -20.67 8.98
C GLU A 39 -7.01 -19.35 8.50
N ARG A 40 -6.98 -19.14 7.18
CA ARG A 40 -6.57 -17.87 6.59
C ARG A 40 -7.70 -17.29 5.78
N MET A 41 -7.88 -15.98 5.93
CA MET A 41 -8.93 -15.26 5.22
C MET A 41 -8.44 -14.85 3.80
N PRO A 42 -9.31 -14.78 2.79
CA PRO A 42 -8.93 -14.36 1.43
C PRO A 42 -8.25 -12.99 1.36
N GLU A 43 -8.54 -12.09 2.30
CA GLU A 43 -8.05 -10.71 2.34
C GLU A 43 -6.53 -10.62 2.55
N PHE A 44 -5.90 -11.69 3.07
CA PHE A 44 -4.44 -11.80 3.14
C PHE A 44 -3.79 -11.93 1.75
N TYR A 45 -4.55 -12.38 0.75
CA TYR A 45 -4.08 -12.64 -0.60
C TYR A 45 -4.65 -11.64 -1.61
N LEU A 46 -5.86 -11.12 -1.35
CA LEU A 46 -6.60 -10.22 -2.21
C LEU A 46 -6.99 -8.97 -1.41
N GLY A 47 -6.32 -7.85 -1.70
CA GLY A 47 -6.55 -6.58 -1.04
C GLY A 47 -6.70 -5.42 -2.02
N ASP A 48 -7.08 -4.27 -1.50
CA ASP A 48 -7.16 -3.00 -2.22
C ASP A 48 -5.78 -2.33 -2.38
N GLN A 49 -4.76 -2.84 -1.68
CA GLN A 49 -3.38 -2.41 -1.78
C GLN A 49 -2.51 -3.47 -2.46
N ALA A 50 -1.66 -3.04 -3.37
CA ALA A 50 -0.69 -3.92 -4.02
C ALA A 50 0.56 -4.09 -3.15
N SER A 51 0.99 -5.34 -2.98
CA SER A 51 2.32 -5.68 -2.51
C SER A 51 2.97 -6.64 -3.50
N PHE A 52 4.30 -6.60 -3.61
CA PHE A 52 5.06 -7.44 -4.54
C PHE A 52 5.98 -8.40 -3.77
N PRO A 53 5.42 -9.39 -3.06
CA PRO A 53 6.23 -10.39 -2.39
C PRO A 53 6.96 -11.26 -3.43
N ASP A 54 8.13 -11.79 -3.09
CA ASP A 54 8.88 -12.69 -3.99
C ASP A 54 8.06 -13.91 -4.42
N ALA A 55 7.17 -14.40 -3.55
CA ALA A 55 6.22 -15.47 -3.85
C ALA A 55 5.33 -15.21 -5.08
N LEU A 56 5.13 -13.94 -5.47
CA LEU A 56 4.37 -13.58 -6.67
C LEU A 56 5.09 -14.04 -7.94
N LYS A 57 6.43 -14.10 -7.95
CA LYS A 57 7.21 -14.55 -9.12
C LYS A 57 6.87 -16.00 -9.47
N ASP A 58 6.87 -16.88 -8.47
CA ASP A 58 6.58 -18.29 -8.63
C ASP A 58 5.12 -18.51 -9.05
N ALA A 59 4.18 -17.77 -8.42
CA ALA A 59 2.77 -17.82 -8.76
C ALA A 59 2.50 -17.40 -10.22
N VAL A 60 3.19 -16.36 -10.71
CA VAL A 60 3.08 -15.90 -12.11
C VAL A 60 3.64 -16.94 -13.07
N ALA A 61 4.80 -17.55 -12.75
CA ALA A 61 5.38 -18.61 -13.58
C ALA A 61 4.44 -19.82 -13.70
N PHE A 62 3.87 -20.27 -12.58
CA PHE A 62 2.86 -21.33 -12.56
C PHE A 62 1.64 -20.96 -13.41
N SER A 63 1.08 -19.76 -13.19
CA SER A 63 -0.10 -19.28 -13.92
C SER A 63 0.12 -19.26 -15.43
N ARG A 64 1.31 -18.85 -15.89
CA ARG A 64 1.68 -18.88 -17.31
C ARG A 64 1.70 -20.30 -17.87
N SER A 65 2.32 -21.25 -17.16
CA SER A 65 2.35 -22.66 -17.60
C SER A 65 0.96 -23.29 -17.66
N ALA A 66 0.04 -22.83 -16.81
CA ALA A 66 -1.33 -23.33 -16.82
C ALA A 66 -2.14 -22.81 -18.02
N LEU A 67 -1.77 -21.66 -18.59
CA LEU A 67 -2.39 -21.15 -19.83
C LEU A 67 -2.11 -22.05 -21.05
N ASP A 68 -1.08 -22.89 -21.01
CA ASP A 68 -0.80 -23.87 -22.06
C ASP A 68 -1.85 -25.00 -22.09
N ASN A 69 -2.64 -25.15 -21.02
CA ASN A 69 -3.75 -26.11 -20.90
C ASN A 69 -5.05 -25.40 -20.47
N PRO A 70 -5.68 -24.63 -21.35
CA PRO A 70 -6.80 -23.75 -20.99
C PRO A 70 -8.09 -24.49 -20.61
N GLY A 71 -8.17 -25.81 -20.84
CA GLY A 71 -9.39 -26.62 -20.62
C GLY A 71 -9.90 -26.65 -19.18
N HIS A 72 -9.10 -26.22 -18.20
CA HIS A 72 -9.49 -26.13 -16.79
C HIS A 72 -9.95 -24.72 -16.37
N PHE A 73 -9.94 -23.74 -17.27
CA PHE A 73 -10.28 -22.36 -16.97
C PHE A 73 -11.63 -21.97 -17.57
N SER A 74 -12.39 -21.17 -16.83
CA SER A 74 -13.58 -20.50 -17.34
C SER A 74 -13.27 -19.07 -17.74
N THR A 75 -14.07 -18.53 -18.67
CA THR A 75 -14.00 -17.10 -19.00
C THR A 75 -14.46 -16.28 -17.79
N ALA A 76 -13.60 -15.37 -17.35
CA ALA A 76 -13.93 -14.43 -16.28
C ALA A 76 -15.11 -13.53 -16.65
N GLN A 77 -15.97 -13.23 -15.68
CA GLN A 77 -17.00 -12.20 -15.83
C GLN A 77 -16.32 -10.86 -16.10
N ARG A 78 -16.73 -10.17 -17.16
CA ARG A 78 -16.25 -8.84 -17.50
C ARG A 78 -17.28 -7.79 -17.10
N VAL A 79 -16.83 -6.76 -16.39
CA VAL A 79 -17.66 -5.60 -16.02
C VAL A 79 -17.12 -4.37 -16.75
N PRO A 80 -17.95 -3.67 -17.55
CA PRO A 80 -17.53 -2.43 -18.20
C PRO A 80 -17.11 -1.37 -17.19
N LEU A 81 -16.09 -0.57 -17.52
CA LEU A 81 -15.59 0.50 -16.63
C LEU A 81 -16.69 1.42 -16.09
N LYS A 82 -17.69 1.77 -16.91
CA LYS A 82 -18.82 2.63 -16.52
C LYS A 82 -19.72 2.04 -15.40
N GLU A 83 -19.66 0.73 -15.20
CA GLU A 83 -20.47 0.02 -14.20
C GLU A 83 -19.69 -0.25 -12.90
N VAL A 84 -18.38 0.08 -12.87
CA VAL A 84 -17.51 -0.19 -11.71
C VAL A 84 -18.03 0.47 -10.44
N ALA A 85 -18.55 1.69 -10.53
CA ALA A 85 -19.14 2.40 -9.39
C ALA A 85 -20.39 1.72 -8.81
N ASN A 86 -21.04 0.84 -9.58
CA ASN A 86 -22.24 0.10 -9.19
C ASN A 86 -21.93 -1.34 -8.77
N ILE A 87 -20.66 -1.75 -8.77
CA ILE A 87 -20.27 -3.10 -8.34
C ILE A 87 -20.56 -3.23 -6.84
N PRO A 88 -21.33 -4.25 -6.41
CA PRO A 88 -21.55 -4.50 -4.99
C PRO A 88 -20.24 -4.79 -4.26
N ASN A 89 -20.15 -4.43 -2.98
CA ASN A 89 -18.99 -4.72 -2.12
C ASN A 89 -18.64 -6.23 -2.01
N GLN A 90 -19.53 -7.13 -2.48
CA GLN A 90 -19.36 -8.58 -2.50
C GLN A 90 -19.28 -9.14 -3.93
N SER A 91 -18.56 -8.46 -4.82
CA SER A 91 -18.33 -8.98 -6.17
C SER A 91 -17.49 -10.26 -6.15
N GLN A 92 -17.60 -11.06 -7.21
CA GLN A 92 -16.80 -12.26 -7.36
C GLN A 92 -15.32 -11.89 -7.53
N LEU A 93 -14.43 -12.59 -6.82
CA LEU A 93 -12.99 -12.35 -6.83
C LEU A 93 -12.35 -12.47 -8.23
N THR A 94 -13.00 -13.19 -9.14
CA THR A 94 -12.57 -13.41 -10.52
C THR A 94 -13.16 -12.41 -11.51
N THR A 95 -13.80 -11.33 -11.05
CA THR A 95 -14.36 -10.29 -11.92
C THR A 95 -13.24 -9.47 -12.56
N VAL A 96 -13.30 -9.28 -13.87
CA VAL A 96 -12.35 -8.47 -14.63
C VAL A 96 -13.00 -7.18 -15.08
N ILE A 97 -12.36 -6.04 -14.79
CA ILE A 97 -12.80 -4.73 -15.30
C ILE A 97 -12.34 -4.59 -16.75
N ASP A 98 -13.29 -4.28 -17.63
CA ASP A 98 -13.01 -4.00 -19.04
C ASP A 98 -12.69 -2.51 -19.24
N TRP A 99 -11.40 -2.24 -19.50
CA TRP A 99 -10.84 -0.91 -19.78
C TRP A 99 -10.82 -0.56 -21.27
N THR A 100 -11.27 -1.45 -22.16
CA THR A 100 -11.13 -1.27 -23.62
C THR A 100 -12.28 -0.49 -24.25
N SER A 101 -13.36 -0.27 -23.51
CA SER A 101 -14.54 0.47 -23.98
C SER A 101 -14.21 1.96 -24.22
N PRO A 102 -14.56 2.55 -25.38
CA PRO A 102 -14.29 3.96 -25.71
C PRO A 102 -15.19 4.96 -24.95
N THR A 103 -15.82 4.53 -23.86
CA THR A 103 -16.78 5.32 -23.08
C THR A 103 -16.09 6.25 -22.09
N SER A 104 -16.43 7.54 -22.13
CA SER A 104 -16.04 8.49 -21.09
C SER A 104 -16.72 8.16 -19.76
N VAL A 105 -15.95 8.16 -18.67
CA VAL A 105 -16.46 7.95 -17.30
C VAL A 105 -16.05 9.13 -16.42
N SER A 106 -16.88 9.47 -15.45
CA SER A 106 -16.53 10.48 -14.45
C SER A 106 -15.52 9.89 -13.46
N VAL A 107 -14.45 10.62 -13.16
CA VAL A 107 -13.41 10.19 -12.24
C VAL A 107 -13.36 11.12 -11.03
N LYS A 108 -13.15 10.56 -9.85
CA LYS A 108 -12.89 11.35 -8.65
C LYS A 108 -11.45 11.84 -8.70
N ILE A 109 -11.27 13.16 -8.81
CA ILE A 109 -9.95 13.78 -8.74
C ILE A 109 -9.55 13.81 -7.26
N PRO A 110 -8.49 13.09 -6.85
CA PRO A 110 -8.03 13.15 -5.47
C PRO A 110 -7.32 14.49 -5.22
N PRO A 111 -7.21 14.94 -3.95
CA PRO A 111 -6.39 16.10 -3.61
C PRO A 111 -4.97 15.95 -4.15
N ALA A 112 -4.33 17.09 -4.47
CA ALA A 112 -2.97 17.11 -5.01
C ALA A 112 -1.94 16.44 -4.10
N ASP A 113 -2.24 16.33 -2.80
CA ASP A 113 -1.38 15.73 -1.78
C ASP A 113 -1.86 14.33 -1.34
N SER A 114 -2.73 13.68 -2.11
CA SER A 114 -3.24 12.34 -1.80
C SER A 114 -2.18 11.23 -1.83
N ALA A 115 -1.09 11.44 -2.57
CA ALA A 115 0.04 10.52 -2.64
C ALA A 115 1.27 11.08 -1.92
N ASN A 116 2.29 10.23 -1.76
CA ASN A 116 3.62 10.68 -1.35
C ASN A 116 4.19 11.60 -2.42
N LEU A 117 4.48 12.84 -2.04
CA LEU A 117 5.03 13.88 -2.92
C LEU A 117 6.55 13.94 -2.86
N PHE A 118 7.14 13.34 -1.83
CA PHE A 118 8.56 13.44 -1.54
C PHE A 118 9.22 12.07 -1.57
N PHE A 119 10.42 12.04 -2.17
CA PHE A 119 11.29 10.88 -2.17
C PHE A 119 11.98 10.76 -0.82
N GLN A 120 11.91 9.57 -0.23
CA GLN A 120 12.53 9.30 1.06
C GLN A 120 14.07 9.36 1.03
N ASN A 121 14.70 9.32 -0.14
CA ASN A 121 16.15 9.37 -0.30
C ASN A 121 16.70 10.75 -0.70
N LYS A 122 15.88 11.81 -0.63
CA LYS A 122 16.29 13.18 -0.93
C LYS A 122 16.24 14.07 0.31
N THR A 123 17.09 15.08 0.31
CA THR A 123 17.10 16.14 1.34
C THR A 123 16.36 17.37 0.82
N TYR A 124 15.43 17.87 1.60
CA TYR A 124 14.62 19.04 1.27
C TYR A 124 15.01 20.24 2.12
N LEU A 125 15.36 21.35 1.46
CA LEU A 125 15.81 22.56 2.13
C LEU A 125 14.68 23.60 2.21
N LEU A 126 14.33 23.99 3.43
CA LEU A 126 13.38 25.06 3.74
C LEU A 126 14.16 26.31 4.18
N VAL A 127 14.25 27.30 3.30
CA VAL A 127 14.94 28.58 3.58
C VAL A 127 13.93 29.66 3.95
N GLY A 128 14.20 30.41 5.01
CA GLY A 128 13.40 31.58 5.40
C GLY A 128 12.06 31.27 6.08
N LEU A 129 11.73 29.98 6.23
CA LEU A 129 10.50 29.49 6.87
C LEU A 129 10.88 28.69 8.12
N THR A 130 11.14 29.37 9.24
CA THR A 130 11.66 28.68 10.46
C THR A 130 10.82 28.87 11.71
N ARG A 131 9.74 29.65 11.61
CA ARG A 131 8.74 29.77 12.68
C ARG A 131 7.62 28.75 12.44
N ASP A 132 6.46 28.94 13.07
CA ASP A 132 5.34 28.00 13.07
C ASP A 132 4.90 27.54 11.68
N LEU A 133 4.92 28.42 10.68
CA LEU A 133 4.62 28.04 9.29
C LEU A 133 5.63 27.05 8.71
N GLY A 134 6.92 27.28 8.96
CA GLY A 134 7.98 26.39 8.50
C GLY A 134 7.97 25.04 9.19
N GLN A 135 7.66 25.02 10.48
CA GLN A 135 7.47 23.80 11.26
C GLN A 135 6.25 23.02 10.77
N SER A 136 5.13 23.71 10.52
CA SER A 136 3.90 23.10 10.00
C SER A 136 4.12 22.51 8.59
N LEU A 137 4.82 23.25 7.72
CA LEU A 137 5.19 22.76 6.39
C LEU A 137 6.13 21.56 6.48
N CYS A 138 7.17 21.62 7.32
CA CYS A 138 8.08 20.50 7.54
C CYS A 138 7.31 19.26 7.98
N GLN A 139 6.42 19.38 8.96
CA GLN A 139 5.61 18.25 9.43
C GLN A 139 4.71 17.70 8.32
N TRP A 140 4.06 18.55 7.53
CA TRP A 140 3.28 18.12 6.37
C TRP A 140 4.16 17.41 5.32
N MET A 141 5.38 17.89 5.04
CA MET A 141 6.28 17.22 4.11
C MET A 141 6.63 15.80 4.57
N LEU A 142 6.83 15.61 5.89
CA LEU A 142 7.08 14.28 6.45
C LEU A 142 5.89 13.35 6.26
N THR A 143 4.64 13.84 6.42
CA THR A 143 3.45 13.01 6.15
C THR A 143 3.26 12.67 4.68
N LYS A 144 3.92 13.41 3.77
CA LYS A 144 3.96 13.15 2.33
C LYS A 144 5.23 12.44 1.86
N GLY A 145 5.97 11.81 2.78
CA GLY A 145 7.09 10.92 2.46
C GLY A 145 8.49 11.56 2.55
N ALA A 146 8.61 12.83 2.94
CA ALA A 146 9.94 13.41 3.16
C ALA A 146 10.58 12.75 4.38
N LYS A 147 11.87 12.44 4.28
CA LYS A 147 12.64 11.87 5.40
C LYS A 147 13.72 12.81 5.90
N TYR A 148 14.41 13.49 5.00
CA TYR A 148 15.52 14.39 5.31
C TYR A 148 15.10 15.83 5.01
N VAL A 149 15.02 16.66 6.04
CA VAL A 149 14.65 18.09 5.89
C VAL A 149 15.70 18.95 6.56
N VAL A 150 16.13 20.02 5.90
CA VAL A 150 16.99 21.06 6.46
C VAL A 150 16.18 22.34 6.57
N ILE A 151 16.10 22.91 7.75
CA ILE A 151 15.41 24.17 8.01
C ILE A 151 16.48 25.24 8.25
N ALA A 152 16.51 26.28 7.41
CA ALA A 152 17.51 27.32 7.45
C ALA A 152 16.91 28.73 7.57
N SER A 153 17.41 29.54 8.52
CA SER A 153 17.15 30.99 8.56
C SER A 153 18.28 31.75 9.22
N ARG A 154 18.17 33.08 9.24
CA ARG A 154 19.16 33.95 9.89
C ARG A 154 19.26 33.71 11.40
N ASN A 155 18.15 33.40 12.06
CA ASN A 155 18.10 33.14 13.49
C ASN A 155 17.06 32.03 13.77
N PRO A 156 17.46 30.76 13.58
CA PRO A 156 16.53 29.65 13.76
C PRO A 156 16.23 29.45 15.25
N GLN A 157 14.97 29.60 15.63
CA GLN A 157 14.48 29.26 16.96
C GLN A 157 13.43 28.17 16.82
N ILE A 158 13.81 26.94 17.18
CA ILE A 158 12.95 25.76 17.09
C ILE A 158 13.04 25.02 18.42
N ASN A 159 11.89 24.55 18.90
CA ASN A 159 11.80 23.79 20.14
C ASN A 159 12.50 22.41 19.98
N PRO A 160 13.50 22.07 20.80
CA PRO A 160 14.16 20.77 20.75
C PRO A 160 13.21 19.58 20.91
N THR A 161 12.20 19.69 21.77
CA THR A 161 11.18 18.64 21.98
C THR A 161 10.38 18.38 20.71
N TRP A 162 10.17 19.40 19.88
CA TRP A 162 9.52 19.22 18.58
C TRP A 162 10.41 18.41 17.62
N LEU A 163 11.72 18.68 17.59
CA LEU A 163 12.69 17.92 16.78
C LEU A 163 12.76 16.45 17.22
N GLU A 164 12.81 16.20 18.52
CA GLU A 164 12.79 14.85 19.09
C GLU A 164 11.52 14.09 18.70
N GLY A 165 10.36 14.76 18.74
CA GLY A 165 9.10 14.18 18.29
C GLY A 165 9.06 13.85 16.79
N LEU A 166 9.81 14.55 15.95
CA LEU A 166 9.98 14.18 14.54
C LEU A 166 10.96 13.02 14.38
N ALA A 167 12.05 13.01 15.15
CA ALA A 167 13.05 11.95 15.13
C ALA A 167 12.47 10.59 15.53
N SER A 168 11.58 10.55 16.53
CA SER A 168 10.88 9.32 16.94
C SER A 168 9.99 8.73 15.84
N ARG A 169 9.59 9.54 14.85
CA ARG A 169 8.85 9.13 13.65
C ARG A 169 9.75 8.76 12.47
N GLY A 170 11.07 8.68 12.68
CA GLY A 170 12.05 8.30 11.66
C GLY A 170 12.46 9.44 10.71
N ALA A 171 12.07 10.68 11.01
CA ALA A 171 12.49 11.86 10.26
C ALA A 171 13.85 12.38 10.73
N ILE A 172 14.65 12.91 9.82
CA ILE A 172 15.94 13.54 10.10
C ILE A 172 15.81 15.01 9.71
N VAL A 173 15.61 15.86 10.73
CA VAL A 173 15.46 17.30 10.54
C VAL A 173 16.67 18.01 11.12
N LYS A 174 17.40 18.73 10.28
CA LYS A 174 18.52 19.59 10.70
C LYS A 174 18.09 21.05 10.68
N VAL A 175 18.48 21.78 11.71
CA VAL A 175 18.25 23.22 11.82
C VAL A 175 19.59 23.92 11.69
N MET A 176 19.68 24.88 10.79
CA MET A 176 20.92 25.60 10.48
C MET A 176 20.66 27.09 10.40
N SER A 177 21.63 27.89 10.85
CA SER A 177 21.69 29.30 10.49
C SER A 177 22.04 29.44 9.00
N MET A 178 21.69 30.56 8.39
CA MET A 178 22.07 30.84 6.98
C MET A 178 23.60 30.83 6.78
N GLN A 179 24.37 31.23 7.78
CA GLN A 179 25.83 31.21 7.73
C GLN A 179 26.37 29.78 7.74
N GLU A 180 25.83 28.93 8.60
CA GLU A 180 26.18 27.50 8.64
C GLU A 180 25.79 26.80 7.34
N LEU A 181 24.62 27.12 6.78
CA LEU A 181 24.18 26.57 5.50
C LEU A 181 25.15 26.98 4.38
N HIS A 182 25.49 28.27 4.28
CA HIS A 182 26.45 28.78 3.31
C HIS A 182 27.80 28.06 3.43
N ARG A 183 28.32 27.93 4.65
CA ARG A 183 29.57 27.19 4.90
C ARG A 183 29.46 25.71 4.52
N SER A 184 28.34 25.07 4.78
CA SER A 184 28.15 23.65 4.42
C SER A 184 27.98 23.40 2.92
N ALA A 185 27.43 24.37 2.18
CA ALA A 185 27.21 24.27 0.74
C ALA A 185 28.47 24.58 -0.08
N PHE A 186 29.33 25.47 0.41
CA PHE A 186 30.50 25.97 -0.32
C PHE A 186 31.84 25.69 0.39
N GLY A 187 31.84 24.94 1.50
CA GLY A 187 33.02 24.74 2.36
C GLY A 187 33.94 23.57 1.99
N PHE A 188 33.91 23.09 0.75
CA PHE A 188 34.87 22.12 0.23
C PHE A 188 35.61 22.68 -0.99
N GLU A 189 36.25 23.84 -0.82
CA GLU A 189 37.40 24.24 -1.64
C GLU A 189 38.55 24.57 -0.68
N GLY A 190 39.48 23.64 -0.52
CA GLY A 190 40.70 23.85 0.27
C GLY A 190 41.04 22.69 1.20
N LEU A 191 41.53 21.60 0.61
CA LEU A 191 42.72 20.85 1.04
C LEU A 191 43.33 20.20 -0.21
#